data_AF-A0A0E3QPI8-F1
#
_entry.id   AF-A0A0E3QPI8-F1
#
_cell.length_a   1.000
_cell.length_b   1.000
_cell.length_c   1.000
_cell.angle_alpha   90.00
_cell.angle_beta   90.00
_cell.angle_gamma   90.00
#
_symmetry.space_group_name_H-M   'P 1'
#
loop_
_entity.id
_entity.type
_entity.pdbx_description
1 polymer ?
#
loop_
_entity_poly.entity_id
_entity_poly.type
_entity_poly.pdbx_seq_one_letter_code
_entity_poly.pdbx_strand_id
1 'polypeptide(L)'
;MRDFARDDSAWADFLISKAALILASVVLFAALFNLVASFKELETREKLDFLALDFKTAVDEVGSGNSGSGNSGTGSLGSKGSGSGNSLAGAQEEFQGEFQNGSQDESHESSYCFSEQEIFRDLPFAGDIKVKVSGEYVCLEAESEEQSFRAVKPFAFKVLPLNESSLHEKLSVEFGPPGDEETPLIANYSEIGAFLQALGIEEAVLNPSENISLKKEFIYVRDEEGVSSFGCVLVYQ
;
A
#
# COMPACT_ATOMS: atom_id res chain seq x y z
N MET A 1 -33.85 -62.03 -44.11
CA MET A 1 -32.82 -61.00 -44.37
C MET A 1 -33.54 -59.79 -44.93
N ARG A 2 -33.31 -58.59 -44.37
CA ARG A 2 -34.21 -57.40 -44.36
C ARG A 2 -35.14 -57.52 -43.14
N ASP A 3 -34.99 -56.72 -42.08
CA ASP A 3 -35.06 -55.26 -42.06
C ASP A 3 -34.08 -54.60 -41.08
N PHE A 4 -32.86 -54.25 -41.53
CA PHE A 4 -31.94 -53.37 -40.77
C PHE A 4 -32.06 -51.89 -41.18
N ALA A 5 -32.94 -51.58 -42.14
CA ALA A 5 -33.08 -50.27 -42.76
C ALA A 5 -34.34 -49.50 -42.30
N ARG A 6 -34.95 -49.90 -41.17
CA ARG A 6 -36.15 -49.25 -40.61
C ARG A 6 -35.86 -48.43 -39.34
N ASP A 7 -34.61 -48.41 -38.89
CA ASP A 7 -34.16 -47.73 -37.66
C ASP A 7 -33.38 -46.43 -37.94
N ASP A 8 -33.63 -45.78 -39.07
CA ASP A 8 -32.97 -44.50 -39.42
C ASP A 8 -33.17 -43.42 -38.34
N SER A 9 -34.29 -43.46 -37.61
CA SER A 9 -34.53 -42.58 -36.47
C SER A 9 -33.65 -42.89 -35.26
N ALA A 10 -33.40 -44.17 -34.96
CA ALA A 10 -32.54 -44.57 -33.85
C ALA A 10 -31.07 -44.24 -34.13
N TRP A 11 -30.65 -44.36 -35.39
CA TRP A 11 -29.34 -43.90 -35.85
C TRP A 11 -29.20 -42.38 -35.79
N ALA A 12 -30.24 -41.63 -36.17
CA ALA A 12 -30.26 -40.18 -36.06
C ALA A 12 -30.17 -39.71 -34.60
N ASP A 13 -30.94 -40.29 -33.68
CA ASP A 13 -30.92 -39.95 -32.25
C ASP A 13 -29.56 -40.26 -31.61
N PHE A 14 -28.93 -41.37 -32.00
CA PHE A 14 -27.57 -41.71 -31.56
C PHE A 14 -26.54 -40.68 -32.04
N LEU A 15 -26.60 -40.27 -33.32
CA LEU A 15 -25.71 -39.25 -33.88
C LEU A 15 -25.93 -37.88 -33.24
N ILE A 16 -27.18 -37.49 -32.97
CA ILE A 16 -27.54 -36.25 -32.28
C ILE A 16 -27.01 -36.26 -30.84
N SER A 17 -27.19 -37.37 -30.10
CA SER A 17 -26.66 -37.49 -28.74
C SER A 17 -25.14 -37.38 -28.69
N LYS A 18 -24.44 -37.98 -29.67
CA LYS A 18 -22.98 -37.91 -29.74
C LYS A 18 -22.49 -36.50 -30.12
N ALA A 19 -23.17 -35.84 -31.06
CA ALA A 19 -22.89 -34.45 -31.41
C ALA A 19 -23.16 -33.50 -30.23
N ALA A 20 -24.26 -33.69 -29.52
CA ALA A 20 -24.60 -32.94 -28.31
C ALA A 20 -23.56 -33.14 -27.20
N LEU A 21 -23.06 -34.37 -27.03
CA LEU A 21 -22.02 -34.67 -26.05
C LEU A 21 -20.67 -34.03 -26.41
N ILE A 22 -20.31 -34.02 -27.69
CA ILE A 22 -19.12 -33.31 -28.18
C ILE A 22 -19.25 -31.79 -27.91
N LEU A 23 -20.40 -31.20 -28.24
CA LEU A 23 -20.65 -29.78 -27.96
C LEU A 23 -20.62 -29.47 -26.46
N ALA A 24 -21.26 -30.29 -25.63
CA ALA A 24 -21.25 -30.13 -24.17
C ALA A 24 -19.82 -30.23 -23.61
N SER A 25 -19.00 -31.13 -24.14
CA SER A 25 -17.58 -31.25 -23.78
C SER A 25 -16.81 -29.97 -24.12
N VAL A 26 -16.97 -29.43 -25.33
CA VAL A 26 -16.32 -28.19 -25.75
C VAL A 26 -16.72 -27.02 -24.85
N VAL A 27 -18.01 -26.89 -24.53
CA VAL A 27 -18.52 -25.85 -23.62
C VAL A 27 -17.95 -26.03 -22.21
N LEU A 28 -17.89 -27.26 -21.70
CA LEU A 28 -17.29 -27.58 -20.40
C LEU A 28 -15.81 -27.17 -20.36
N PHE A 29 -15.02 -27.53 -21.38
CA PHE A 29 -13.62 -27.15 -21.46
C PHE A 29 -13.45 -25.63 -21.52
N ALA A 30 -14.24 -24.93 -22.33
CA ALA A 30 -14.19 -23.47 -22.39
C ALA A 30 -14.51 -22.84 -21.02
N ALA A 31 -15.52 -23.35 -20.31
CA ALA A 31 -15.85 -22.89 -18.96
C ALA A 31 -14.71 -23.14 -17.96
N LEU A 32 -14.06 -24.30 -18.02
CA LEU A 32 -12.91 -24.63 -17.16
C LEU A 32 -11.70 -23.72 -17.45
N PHE A 33 -11.39 -23.44 -18.72
CA PHE A 33 -10.32 -22.51 -19.09
C PHE A 33 -10.59 -21.10 -18.55
N ASN A 34 -11.82 -20.61 -18.72
CA ASN A 34 -12.21 -19.30 -18.16
C ASN A 34 -12.09 -19.28 -16.63
N LEU A 35 -12.52 -20.35 -15.95
CA LEU A 35 -12.40 -20.45 -14.50
C LEU A 35 -10.94 -20.42 -14.03
N VAL A 36 -10.06 -21.16 -14.69
CA VAL A 36 -8.62 -21.17 -14.37
C VAL A 36 -7.98 -19.80 -14.63
N ALA A 37 -8.36 -19.13 -15.72
CA ALA A 37 -7.90 -17.77 -15.99
C ALA A 37 -8.35 -16.80 -14.89
N SER A 38 -9.61 -16.87 -14.45
CA SER A 38 -10.12 -16.04 -13.35
C SER A 38 -9.40 -16.29 -12.02
N PHE A 39 -8.99 -17.52 -11.72
CA PHE A 39 -8.20 -17.78 -10.51
C PHE A 39 -6.81 -17.16 -10.55
N LYS A 40 -6.13 -17.18 -11.71
CA LYS A 40 -4.83 -16.53 -11.88
C LYS A 40 -4.93 -15.00 -11.75
N GLU A 41 -5.99 -14.42 -12.30
CA GLU A 41 -6.30 -12.99 -12.16
C GLU A 41 -6.51 -12.62 -10.68
N LEU A 42 -7.26 -13.45 -9.94
CA LEU A 42 -7.51 -13.25 -8.51
C LEU A 42 -6.22 -13.35 -7.67
N GLU A 43 -5.41 -14.38 -7.89
CA GLU A 43 -4.12 -14.56 -7.21
C GLU A 43 -3.19 -13.36 -7.45
N THR A 44 -3.14 -12.87 -8.69
CA THR A 44 -2.38 -11.69 -9.07
C THR A 44 -2.81 -10.45 -8.28
N ARG A 45 -4.13 -10.22 -8.19
CA ARG A 45 -4.68 -9.09 -7.45
C ARG A 45 -4.39 -9.19 -5.96
N GLU A 46 -4.45 -10.38 -5.38
CA GLU A 46 -4.14 -10.63 -3.98
C GLU A 46 -2.66 -10.35 -3.68
N LYS A 47 -1.74 -10.80 -4.53
CA LYS A 47 -0.30 -10.51 -4.41
C LYS A 47 -0.01 -9.01 -4.47
N LEU A 48 -0.65 -8.28 -5.38
CA LEU A 48 -0.51 -6.82 -5.47
C LEU A 48 -1.07 -6.11 -4.23
N ASP A 49 -2.22 -6.58 -3.72
CA ASP A 49 -2.83 -6.05 -2.50
C ASP A 49 -1.96 -6.29 -1.26
N PHE A 50 -1.31 -7.45 -1.19
CA PHE A 50 -0.32 -7.76 -0.16
C PHE A 50 0.88 -6.82 -0.22
N LEU A 51 1.46 -6.58 -1.39
CA LEU A 51 2.61 -5.67 -1.53
C LEU A 51 2.26 -4.23 -1.12
N ALA A 52 1.07 -3.76 -1.50
CA ALA A 52 0.60 -2.44 -1.08
C ALA A 52 0.37 -2.38 0.43
N LEU A 53 -0.14 -3.47 1.03
CA LEU A 53 -0.33 -3.58 2.47
C LEU A 53 1.00 -3.63 3.24
N ASP A 54 1.97 -4.37 2.72
CA ASP A 54 3.31 -4.51 3.30
C ASP A 54 4.04 -3.16 3.31
N PHE A 55 4.05 -2.45 2.18
CA PHE A 55 4.60 -1.10 2.10
C PHE A 55 3.88 -0.12 3.04
N LYS A 56 2.53 -0.14 3.05
CA LYS A 56 1.76 0.65 4.03
C LYS A 56 2.21 0.33 5.46
N THR A 57 2.37 -0.95 5.79
CA THR A 57 2.75 -1.39 7.14
C THR A 57 4.14 -0.86 7.50
N ALA A 58 5.10 -0.89 6.58
CA ALA A 58 6.43 -0.31 6.81
C ALA A 58 6.39 1.21 7.04
N VAL A 59 5.58 1.94 6.26
CA VAL A 59 5.38 3.38 6.43
C VAL A 59 4.69 3.69 7.77
N ASP A 60 3.63 2.95 8.09
CA ASP A 60 2.87 3.13 9.33
C ASP A 60 3.72 2.75 10.55
N GLU A 61 4.58 1.75 10.45
CA GLU A 61 5.52 1.37 11.51
C GLU A 61 6.49 2.52 11.82
N VAL A 62 7.08 3.12 10.79
CA VAL A 62 7.93 4.32 10.93
C VAL A 62 7.16 5.48 11.56
N GLY A 63 5.91 5.71 11.15
CA GLY A 63 5.05 6.75 11.75
C GLY A 63 4.74 6.49 13.22
N SER A 64 4.42 5.24 13.57
CA SER A 64 4.07 4.80 14.93
C SER A 64 5.27 4.70 15.88
N GLY A 65 6.49 4.68 15.34
CA GLY A 65 7.73 4.57 16.10
C GLY A 65 7.77 5.59 17.23
N ASN A 66 7.52 5.10 18.45
CA ASN A 66 7.71 5.82 19.69
C ASN A 66 9.12 5.49 20.15
N SER A 67 10.01 6.50 20.20
CA SER A 67 11.39 6.38 20.66
C SER A 67 11.41 5.81 22.08
N GLY A 68 11.53 4.49 22.21
CA GLY A 68 11.27 3.80 23.47
C GLY A 68 11.43 2.29 23.42
N SER A 69 12.47 1.76 22.77
CA SER A 69 12.88 0.36 22.97
C SER A 69 13.98 0.27 24.04
N GLY A 70 13.56 0.51 25.29
CA GLY A 70 14.31 0.09 26.46
C GLY A 70 14.09 -1.41 26.70
N ASN A 71 15.08 -2.21 26.32
CA ASN A 71 15.42 -3.52 26.90
C ASN A 71 14.32 -4.60 26.95
N SER A 72 14.49 -5.67 26.16
CA SER A 72 13.87 -6.96 26.46
C SER A 72 14.90 -8.08 26.43
N GLY A 73 15.51 -8.29 27.60
CA GLY A 73 15.96 -9.63 27.99
C GLY A 73 14.75 -10.57 28.09
N THR A 74 14.94 -11.76 27.53
CA THR A 74 14.43 -13.07 27.99
C THR A 74 13.10 -13.11 28.76
N GLY A 75 12.10 -13.79 28.17
CA GLY A 75 11.25 -14.70 28.96
C GLY A 75 9.76 -14.74 28.62
N SER A 76 9.35 -15.89 28.08
CA SER A 76 8.13 -16.64 28.43
C SER A 76 6.80 -16.34 27.71
N LEU A 77 6.36 -17.42 27.05
CA LEU A 77 5.00 -17.87 26.73
C LEU A 77 3.82 -17.10 27.36
N GLY A 78 2.87 -16.75 26.50
CA GLY A 78 1.47 -16.48 26.83
C GLY A 78 0.59 -16.58 25.59
N SER A 79 -0.27 -17.60 25.55
CA SER A 79 -1.21 -17.91 24.47
C SER A 79 -2.57 -17.22 24.69
N LYS A 80 -3.27 -16.97 23.57
CA LYS A 80 -4.73 -16.76 23.36
C LYS A 80 -5.22 -15.32 23.14
N GLY A 81 -6.05 -15.18 22.09
CA GLY A 81 -7.09 -14.16 22.04
C GLY A 81 -7.56 -13.81 20.64
N SER A 82 -8.62 -14.46 20.18
CA SER A 82 -9.35 -14.15 18.94
C SER A 82 -10.19 -12.87 19.11
N GLY A 83 -10.29 -12.03 18.08
CA GLY A 83 -11.12 -10.82 18.09
C GLY A 83 -11.25 -10.21 16.70
N SER A 84 -12.25 -10.66 15.96
CA SER A 84 -12.75 -10.00 14.74
C SER A 84 -13.45 -8.69 15.10
N GLY A 85 -13.13 -7.61 14.39
CA GLY A 85 -13.79 -6.32 14.52
C GLY A 85 -13.32 -5.36 13.44
N ASN A 86 -14.07 -5.30 12.34
CA ASN A 86 -13.92 -4.25 11.33
C ASN A 86 -14.26 -2.89 11.95
N SER A 87 -13.37 -1.92 11.82
CA SER A 87 -13.72 -0.50 11.88
C SER A 87 -12.92 0.27 10.82
N LEU A 88 -13.55 0.42 9.65
CA LEU A 88 -13.32 1.54 8.75
C LEU A 88 -13.78 2.80 9.48
N ALA A 89 -12.84 3.59 9.96
CA ALA A 89 -13.02 5.00 10.25
C ALA A 89 -11.73 5.69 9.82
N GLY A 90 -11.80 6.48 8.75
CA GLY A 90 -10.72 7.39 8.37
C GLY A 90 -10.56 8.42 9.48
N ALA A 91 -9.57 8.20 10.33
CA ALA A 91 -8.98 9.22 11.15
C ALA A 91 -7.50 9.21 10.79
N GLN A 92 -7.07 10.19 10.00
CA GLN A 92 -5.66 10.58 10.01
C GLN A 92 -5.37 11.03 11.45
N GLU A 93 -4.45 10.36 12.13
CA GLU A 93 -3.98 10.80 13.44
C GLU A 93 -3.06 12.00 13.23
N GLU A 94 -3.63 13.21 13.31
CA GLU A 94 -2.86 14.44 13.44
C GLU A 94 -2.25 14.46 14.85
N PHE A 95 -0.99 14.09 14.95
CA PHE A 95 -0.32 13.88 16.23
C PHE A 95 0.08 15.21 16.86
N GLN A 96 -0.80 15.79 17.69
CA GLN A 96 -0.43 16.85 18.63
C GLN A 96 0.21 16.21 19.86
N GLY A 97 1.54 16.22 19.93
CA GLY A 97 2.29 15.80 21.12
C GLY A 97 2.60 16.98 22.03
N GLU A 98 2.10 16.98 23.27
CA GLU A 98 2.63 17.84 24.34
C GLU A 98 3.97 17.27 24.85
N PHE A 99 5.00 18.13 24.93
CA PHE A 99 6.35 17.77 25.35
C PHE A 99 6.38 17.08 26.73
N GLN A 100 6.90 15.84 26.79
CA GLN A 100 7.55 15.33 27.99
C GLN A 100 9.07 15.29 27.76
N ASN A 101 9.75 16.01 28.64
CA ASN A 101 11.16 16.37 28.56
C ASN A 101 12.06 15.11 28.72
N GLY A 102 12.88 14.81 27.71
CA GLY A 102 14.15 14.09 27.88
C GLY A 102 14.26 12.67 27.30
N SER A 103 14.55 12.56 26.00
CA SER A 103 15.51 11.61 25.41
C SER A 103 15.65 11.92 23.93
N GLN A 104 16.87 11.96 23.39
CA GLN A 104 17.17 12.19 21.97
C GLN A 104 16.26 11.36 21.06
N ASP A 105 15.39 12.01 20.30
CA ASP A 105 14.72 11.42 19.15
C ASP A 105 15.77 11.24 18.05
N GLU A 106 16.48 10.10 18.06
CA GLU A 106 17.25 9.68 16.90
C GLU A 106 16.26 9.47 15.75
N SER A 107 16.38 10.29 14.70
CA SER A 107 15.61 10.14 13.47
C SER A 107 15.90 8.77 12.87
N HIS A 108 15.02 7.82 13.10
CA HIS A 108 15.13 6.47 12.55
C HIS A 108 14.73 6.51 11.08
N GLU A 109 15.74 6.61 10.21
CA GLU A 109 15.62 6.33 8.78
C GLU A 109 15.62 4.82 8.57
N SER A 110 14.58 4.32 7.89
CA SER A 110 14.43 2.94 7.47
C SER A 110 14.41 2.87 5.94
N SER A 111 14.78 1.73 5.38
CA SER A 111 14.74 1.49 3.93
C SER A 111 13.80 0.34 3.61
N TYR A 112 12.98 0.51 2.56
CA TYR A 112 12.10 -0.53 2.04
C TYR A 112 12.40 -0.79 0.57
N CYS A 113 12.42 -2.06 0.16
CA CYS A 113 12.62 -2.45 -1.23
C CYS A 113 11.61 -3.51 -1.65
N PHE A 114 10.80 -3.22 -2.67
CA PHE A 114 9.80 -4.18 -3.15
C PHE A 114 10.45 -5.43 -3.74
N SER A 115 11.58 -5.28 -4.46
CA SER A 115 12.25 -6.39 -5.13
C SER A 115 12.85 -7.45 -4.18
N GLU A 116 13.01 -7.13 -2.91
CA GLU A 116 13.46 -8.08 -1.89
C GLU A 116 12.34 -9.04 -1.47
N GLN A 117 11.08 -8.65 -1.66
CA GLN A 117 9.91 -9.46 -1.31
C GLN A 117 9.75 -10.64 -2.29
N GLU A 118 9.62 -11.86 -1.76
CA GLU A 118 9.43 -13.06 -2.58
C GLU A 118 8.19 -12.95 -3.47
N ILE A 119 7.10 -12.40 -2.92
CA ILE A 119 5.84 -12.17 -3.62
C ILE A 119 6.04 -11.24 -4.81
N PHE A 120 6.93 -10.26 -4.74
CA PHE A 120 7.24 -9.38 -5.86
C PHE A 120 7.93 -10.14 -7.00
N ARG A 121 8.85 -11.07 -6.68
CA ARG A 121 9.55 -11.89 -7.67
C ARG A 121 8.66 -12.93 -8.34
N ASP A 122 7.62 -13.38 -7.62
CA ASP A 122 6.63 -14.34 -8.11
C ASP A 122 5.50 -13.69 -8.92
N LEU A 123 5.51 -12.37 -9.10
CA LEU A 123 4.55 -11.69 -9.95
C LEU A 123 4.90 -11.87 -11.42
N PRO A 124 3.92 -12.21 -12.28
CA PRO A 124 4.17 -12.42 -13.71
C PRO A 124 4.55 -11.13 -14.47
N PHE A 125 4.58 -9.97 -13.81
CA PHE A 125 4.81 -8.63 -14.37
C PHE A 125 5.75 -7.79 -13.48
N ALA A 126 6.68 -8.39 -12.74
CA ALA A 126 7.58 -7.66 -11.83
C ALA A 126 8.33 -6.47 -12.48
N GLY A 127 8.45 -6.43 -13.81
CA GLY A 127 9.03 -5.32 -14.57
C GLY A 127 8.08 -4.14 -14.89
N ASP A 128 6.77 -4.29 -14.75
CA ASP A 128 5.75 -3.30 -15.17
C ASP A 128 4.94 -2.73 -13.99
N ILE A 129 5.40 -2.93 -12.75
CA ILE A 129 4.74 -2.40 -11.55
C ILE A 129 5.09 -0.92 -11.39
N LYS A 130 4.07 -0.07 -11.37
CA LYS A 130 4.17 1.35 -11.04
C LYS A 130 3.73 1.56 -9.61
N VAL A 131 4.66 2.03 -8.78
CA VAL A 131 4.38 2.41 -7.38
C VAL A 131 4.16 3.92 -7.35
N LYS A 132 2.99 4.35 -6.90
CA LYS A 132 2.65 5.77 -6.71
C LYS A 132 2.38 6.03 -5.24
N VAL A 133 2.97 7.08 -4.69
CA VAL A 133 2.79 7.48 -3.30
C VAL A 133 2.31 8.92 -3.26
N SER A 134 1.17 9.11 -2.60
CA SER A 134 0.64 10.41 -2.18
C SER A 134 0.74 10.50 -0.66
N GLY A 135 0.51 11.69 -0.10
CA GLY A 135 0.42 11.87 1.34
C GLY A 135 -0.77 11.15 2.02
N GLU A 136 -1.73 10.64 1.24
CA GLU A 136 -2.91 9.94 1.77
C GLU A 136 -2.88 8.42 1.52
N TYR A 137 -2.21 7.95 0.46
CA TYR A 137 -2.22 6.54 0.06
C TYR A 137 -0.99 6.12 -0.74
N VAL A 138 -0.76 4.81 -0.74
CA VAL A 138 0.05 4.14 -1.76
C VAL A 138 -0.86 3.46 -2.78
N CYS A 139 -0.50 3.54 -4.06
CA CYS A 139 -1.16 2.88 -5.16
C CYS A 139 -0.12 2.06 -5.95
N LEU A 140 -0.32 0.75 -6.02
CA LEU A 140 0.42 -0.14 -6.91
C LEU A 140 -0.45 -0.43 -8.13
N GLU A 141 0.10 -0.18 -9.31
CA GLU A 141 -0.51 -0.47 -10.59
C GLU A 141 0.36 -1.46 -11.35
N ALA A 142 -0.27 -2.42 -12.01
CA ALA A 142 0.41 -3.36 -12.89
C ALA A 142 -0.42 -3.59 -14.14
N GLU A 143 0.27 -3.85 -15.26
CA GLU A 143 -0.36 -4.12 -16.54
C GLU A 143 0.16 -5.47 -17.05
N SER A 144 -0.76 -6.34 -17.50
CA SER A 144 -0.41 -7.64 -18.06
C SER A 144 -1.33 -7.95 -19.24
N GLU A 145 -0.71 -8.05 -20.43
CA GLU A 145 -1.36 -8.30 -21.73
C GLU A 145 -2.48 -7.30 -22.09
N GLU A 146 -3.67 -7.48 -21.50
CA GLU A 146 -4.87 -6.66 -21.72
C GLU A 146 -5.58 -6.25 -20.41
N GLN A 147 -5.03 -6.62 -19.25
CA GLN A 147 -5.63 -6.34 -17.94
C GLN A 147 -4.74 -5.42 -17.10
N SER A 148 -5.39 -4.46 -16.42
CA SER A 148 -4.74 -3.61 -15.43
C SER A 148 -5.19 -4.00 -14.02
N PHE A 149 -4.20 -4.15 -13.14
CA PHE A 149 -4.39 -4.45 -11.73
C PHE A 149 -4.05 -3.21 -10.92
N ARG A 150 -4.84 -2.95 -9.88
CA ARG A 150 -4.65 -1.80 -9.00
C ARG A 150 -4.92 -2.18 -7.56
N ALA A 151 -3.97 -1.88 -6.68
CA ALA A 151 -4.10 -2.00 -5.24
C ALA A 151 -3.84 -0.64 -4.60
N VAL A 152 -4.75 -0.18 -3.75
CA VAL A 152 -4.65 1.12 -3.07
C VAL A 152 -4.80 0.92 -1.58
N LYS A 153 -3.88 1.48 -0.80
CA LYS A 153 -3.90 1.40 0.65
C LYS A 153 -3.69 2.79 1.27
N PRO A 154 -4.63 3.29 2.09
CA PRO A 154 -4.48 4.58 2.76
C PRO A 154 -3.47 4.48 3.91
N PHE A 155 -2.72 5.53 4.18
CA PHE A 155 -1.80 5.57 5.32
C PHE A 155 -2.54 5.92 6.63
N ALA A 156 -2.00 5.46 7.77
CA ALA A 156 -2.50 5.85 9.08
C ALA A 156 -1.95 7.23 9.52
N PHE A 157 -0.75 7.57 9.05
CA PHE A 157 -0.04 8.81 9.36
C PHE A 157 0.04 9.73 8.15
N LYS A 158 0.36 11.01 8.40
CA LYS A 158 0.61 11.96 7.32
C LYS A 158 1.92 11.60 6.62
N VAL A 159 1.83 11.36 5.31
CA VAL A 159 2.98 11.03 4.47
C VAL A 159 3.31 12.22 3.57
N LEU A 160 4.59 12.42 3.26
CA LEU A 160 5.02 13.38 2.25
C LEU A 160 6.02 12.71 1.31
N PRO A 161 5.75 12.67 0.00
CA PRO A 161 6.61 12.02 -0.97
C PRO A 161 7.80 12.92 -1.38
N LEU A 162 8.61 13.31 -0.40
CA LEU A 162 9.72 14.25 -0.54
C LEU A 162 10.79 13.98 0.51
N ASN A 163 12.03 14.39 0.24
CA ASN A 163 13.12 14.31 1.21
C ASN A 163 13.13 15.50 2.17
N GLU A 164 13.86 15.36 3.27
CA GLU A 164 14.00 16.37 4.33
C GLU A 164 14.44 17.74 3.79
N SER A 165 15.49 17.78 2.96
CA SER A 165 15.98 19.04 2.38
C SER A 165 14.90 19.77 1.58
N SER A 166 14.11 19.03 0.79
CA SER A 166 13.01 19.58 0.00
C SER A 166 11.86 20.06 0.88
N LEU A 167 11.60 19.37 2.00
CA LEU A 167 10.61 19.81 2.99
C LEU A 167 10.99 21.16 3.56
N HIS A 168 12.18 21.25 4.14
CA HIS A 168 12.64 22.47 4.82
C HIS A 168 12.85 23.62 3.85
N GLU A 169 13.26 23.36 2.60
CA GLU A 169 13.29 24.39 1.55
C GLU A 169 11.90 24.95 1.29
N LYS A 170 10.89 24.08 1.07
CA LYS A 170 9.51 24.50 0.82
C LYS A 170 8.92 25.25 2.01
N LEU A 171 9.18 24.80 3.24
CA LEU A 171 8.77 25.48 4.46
C LEU A 171 9.42 26.86 4.60
N SER A 172 10.73 26.96 4.33
CA SER A 172 11.46 28.24 4.39
C SER A 172 10.94 29.23 3.35
N VAL A 173 10.57 28.76 2.15
CA VAL A 173 10.01 29.61 1.09
C VAL A 173 8.65 30.18 1.49
N GLU A 174 7.78 29.38 2.09
CA GLU A 174 6.42 29.78 2.43
C GLU A 174 6.36 30.58 3.75
N PHE A 175 7.05 30.11 4.78
CA PHE A 175 6.91 30.63 6.15
C PHE A 175 8.14 31.40 6.64
N GLY A 176 9.29 31.27 5.99
CA GLY A 176 10.55 31.93 6.36
C GLY A 176 11.57 31.00 7.01
N PRO A 177 11.34 30.50 8.24
CA PRO A 177 12.25 29.55 8.89
C PRO A 177 12.03 28.11 8.38
N PRO A 178 13.02 27.23 8.54
CA PRO A 178 12.94 25.84 8.07
C PRO A 178 12.00 24.96 8.90
N GLY A 179 11.66 25.35 10.14
CA GLY A 179 10.71 24.62 10.98
C GLY A 179 11.31 23.46 11.76
N ASP A 180 12.61 23.53 12.07
CA ASP A 180 13.28 22.61 12.98
C ASP A 180 13.12 23.05 14.46
N GLU A 181 13.63 22.25 15.39
CA GLU A 181 13.51 22.51 16.84
C GLU A 181 14.16 23.84 17.25
N GLU A 182 15.27 24.22 16.61
CA GLU A 182 16.00 25.45 16.91
C GLU A 182 15.30 26.68 16.33
N THR A 183 14.66 26.52 15.16
CA THR A 183 14.02 27.57 14.36
C THR A 183 12.59 27.16 13.95
N PRO A 184 11.65 27.11 14.91
CA PRO A 184 10.27 26.72 14.64
C PRO A 184 9.55 27.72 13.75
N LEU A 185 8.54 27.24 13.02
CA LEU A 185 7.66 28.06 12.18
C LEU A 185 6.83 29.03 13.02
N ILE A 186 6.68 30.27 12.54
CA ILE A 186 5.83 31.29 13.17
C ILE A 186 4.58 31.47 12.31
N ALA A 187 3.69 30.49 12.36
CA ALA A 187 2.44 30.49 11.61
C ALA A 187 1.36 29.71 12.36
N ASN A 188 0.10 29.83 11.92
CA ASN A 188 -1.00 29.09 12.55
C ASN A 188 -0.89 27.59 12.22
N TYR A 189 -1.15 26.73 13.21
CA TYR A 189 -1.19 25.27 13.03
C TYR A 189 -2.05 24.85 11.82
N SER A 190 -3.24 25.46 11.64
CA SER A 190 -4.13 25.16 10.52
C SER A 190 -3.55 25.55 9.15
N GLU A 191 -2.75 26.61 9.07
CA GLU A 191 -2.13 27.06 7.82
C GLU A 191 -1.03 26.07 7.38
N ILE A 192 -0.23 25.62 8.35
CA ILE A 192 0.81 24.61 8.13
C ILE A 192 0.18 23.27 7.76
N GLY A 193 -0.89 22.86 8.46
CA GLY A 193 -1.64 21.65 8.15
C GLY A 193 -2.13 21.62 6.69
N ALA A 194 -2.70 22.73 6.23
CA ALA A 194 -3.18 22.90 4.85
C ALA A 194 -2.04 22.91 3.82
N PHE A 195 -0.93 23.58 4.13
CA PHE A 195 0.26 23.59 3.28
C PHE A 195 0.83 22.18 3.10
N LEU A 196 1.03 21.44 4.19
CA LEU A 196 1.52 20.07 4.14
C LEU A 196 0.55 19.13 3.42
N GLN A 197 -0.76 19.36 3.53
CA GLN A 197 -1.75 18.60 2.76
C GLN A 197 -1.60 18.88 1.27
N ALA A 198 -1.42 20.15 0.86
CA ALA A 198 -1.19 20.51 -0.54
C ALA A 198 0.09 19.88 -1.10
N LEU A 199 1.16 19.79 -0.30
CA LEU A 199 2.39 19.08 -0.68
C LEU A 199 2.18 17.57 -0.85
N GLY A 200 1.29 16.97 -0.06
CA GLY A 200 0.96 15.54 -0.14
C GLY A 200 0.04 15.15 -1.29
N ILE A 201 -0.59 16.10 -2.00
CA ILE A 201 -1.47 15.79 -3.14
C ILE A 201 -0.65 15.28 -4.35
N GLU A 202 0.57 15.77 -4.51
CA GLU A 202 1.43 15.38 -5.64
C GLU A 202 1.88 13.91 -5.48
N GLU A 203 1.53 13.06 -6.45
CA GLU A 203 1.94 11.66 -6.44
C GLU A 203 3.39 11.54 -6.92
N ALA A 204 4.26 10.97 -6.09
CA ALA A 204 5.58 10.52 -6.55
C ALA A 204 5.50 9.10 -7.11
N VAL A 205 6.21 8.88 -8.23
CA VAL A 205 6.40 7.56 -8.81
C VAL A 205 7.72 7.00 -8.30
N LEU A 206 7.66 5.85 -7.61
CA LEU A 206 8.82 5.19 -7.02
C LEU A 206 9.23 3.99 -7.88
N ASN A 207 10.53 3.72 -7.93
CA ASN A 207 11.07 2.53 -8.59
C ASN A 207 11.03 1.34 -7.62
N PRO A 208 10.24 0.29 -7.89
CA PRO A 208 10.17 -0.88 -6.99
C PRO A 208 11.47 -1.71 -6.91
N SER A 209 12.41 -1.48 -7.83
CA SER A 209 13.71 -2.17 -7.85
C SER A 209 14.79 -1.46 -7.04
N GLU A 210 14.51 -0.28 -6.51
CA GLU A 210 15.44 0.52 -5.73
C GLU A 210 14.97 0.66 -4.28
N ASN A 211 15.89 1.03 -3.40
CA ASN A 211 15.57 1.27 -2.00
C ASN A 211 14.80 2.59 -1.85
N ILE A 212 13.67 2.51 -1.16
CA ILE A 212 12.84 3.65 -0.78
C ILE A 212 13.18 3.99 0.67
N SER A 213 13.56 5.23 0.89
CA SER A 213 13.88 5.75 2.22
C SER A 213 12.61 6.22 2.91
N LEU A 214 12.43 5.78 4.15
CA LEU A 214 11.31 6.09 5.03
C LEU A 214 11.86 6.77 6.27
N LYS A 215 11.51 8.03 6.49
CA LYS A 215 12.03 8.80 7.63
C LYS A 215 10.90 9.51 8.35
N LYS A 216 10.81 9.33 9.67
CA LYS A 216 9.93 10.15 10.51
C LYS A 216 10.55 11.52 10.72
N GLU A 217 9.78 12.57 10.50
CA GLU A 217 10.22 13.96 10.64
C GLU A 217 9.23 14.78 11.45
N PHE A 218 9.74 15.72 12.26
CA PHE A 218 8.94 16.61 13.08
C PHE A 218 9.13 18.06 12.66
N ILE A 219 8.02 18.72 12.32
CA ILE A 219 8.01 20.14 11.99
C ILE A 219 7.54 20.91 13.22
N TYR A 220 8.39 21.76 13.76
CA TYR A 220 8.12 22.53 14.98
C TYR A 220 7.47 23.87 14.65
N VAL A 221 6.48 24.23 15.44
CA VAL A 221 5.65 25.42 15.23
C VAL A 221 5.54 26.15 16.54
N ARG A 222 5.73 27.47 16.51
CA ARG A 222 5.56 28.34 17.65
C ARG A 222 4.35 29.23 17.44
N ASP A 223 3.39 29.12 18.34
CA ASP A 223 2.22 29.99 18.44
C ASP A 223 2.23 30.78 19.77
N GLU A 224 1.10 31.41 20.10
CA GLU A 224 0.94 32.15 21.36
C GLU A 224 0.87 31.23 22.60
N GLU A 225 0.60 29.93 22.41
CA GLU A 225 0.36 28.94 23.47
C GLU A 225 1.64 28.14 23.79
N GLY A 226 2.56 28.01 22.84
CA GLY A 226 3.86 27.37 23.05
C GLY A 226 4.53 26.91 21.76
N VAL A 227 5.35 25.87 21.88
CA VAL A 227 5.90 25.14 20.73
C VAL A 227 5.15 23.82 20.61
N SER A 228 4.58 23.56 19.44
CA SER A 228 3.93 22.32 19.05
C SER A 228 4.71 21.67 17.90
N SER A 229 4.47 20.40 17.62
CA SER A 229 5.08 19.69 16.49
C SER A 229 4.06 18.98 15.61
N PHE A 230 4.41 18.84 14.34
CA PHE A 230 3.73 18.01 13.36
C PHE A 230 4.62 16.81 13.02
N GLY A 231 4.16 15.60 13.34
CA GLY A 231 4.81 14.39 12.87
C GLY A 231 4.36 14.04 11.45
N CYS A 232 5.31 13.75 10.56
CA CYS A 232 5.02 13.16 9.26
C CYS A 232 6.07 12.11 8.88
N VAL A 233 5.72 11.23 7.94
CA VAL A 233 6.66 10.26 7.35
C VAL A 233 7.05 10.73 5.96
N LEU A 234 8.33 10.94 5.77
CA LEU A 234 8.95 11.25 4.49
C LEU A 234 9.20 9.96 3.72
N VAL A 235 8.80 9.94 2.46
CA VAL A 235 8.99 8.82 1.54
C VAL A 235 9.72 9.34 0.31
N TYR A 236 10.95 8.89 0.09
CA TYR A 236 11.77 9.36 -1.02
C TYR A 236 12.73 8.30 -1.53
N GLN A 237 13.32 8.59 -2.69
CA GLN A 237 14.29 7.76 -3.38
C GLN A 237 15.40 8.67 -3.94
#